data_AF-A0AAW7YWG4-F1
#
_entry.id   AF-A0AAW7YWG4-F1
#
_cell.length_a   1.000
_cell.length_b   1.000
_cell.length_c   1.000
_cell.angle_alpha   90.00
_cell.angle_beta   90.00
_cell.angle_gamma   90.00
#
_symmetry.space_group_name_H-M   'P 1'
#
loop_
_entity.id
_entity.type
_entity.pdbx_description
1 polymer ?
#
loop_
_entity_poly.entity_id
_entity_poly.type
_entity_poly.pdbx_seq_one_letter_code
_entity_poly.pdbx_strand_id
1 'polypeptide(L)' 'MGEQVASSLCTVVDDGTMGNRRGSVSIDDEGTPGQYNVLIEIGVLKGYMQDKHNAQLMNTHSTGNGRRESYAHLPLP' A
#
# COMPACT_ATOMS: atom_id res chain seq x y z
N MET A 1 0.90 12.58 9.21
CA MET A 1 -0.26 12.56 8.30
C MET A 1 -0.77 13.98 8.15
N GLY A 2 -1.25 14.35 6.96
CA GLY A 2 -1.84 15.69 6.71
C GLY A 2 -0.84 16.78 6.36
N GLU A 3 0.46 16.48 6.38
CA GLU A 3 1.51 17.42 6.01
C GLU A 3 1.73 17.47 4.49
N GLN A 4 2.14 18.64 3.99
CA GLN A 4 2.53 18.81 2.59
C GLN A 4 3.93 18.25 2.36
N VAL A 5 4.01 17.15 1.61
CA VAL A 5 5.24 16.40 1.32
C VAL A 5 5.65 16.45 -0.15
N ALA A 6 4.78 16.99 -1.02
CA ALA A 6 5.06 17.20 -2.44
C ALA A 6 4.38 18.49 -2.96
N SER A 7 4.64 18.83 -4.22
CA SER A 7 3.91 19.90 -4.91
C SER A 7 2.41 19.65 -4.88
N SER A 8 1.60 20.71 -4.79
CA SER A 8 0.14 20.61 -4.86
C SER A 8 -0.37 20.07 -6.21
N LEU A 9 0.49 20.03 -7.23
CA LEU A 9 0.18 19.40 -8.52
C LEU A 9 0.28 17.87 -8.50
N CYS A 10 0.75 17.27 -7.39
CA CYS A 10 1.05 15.84 -7.32
C CYS A 10 0.01 15.07 -6.52
N THR A 11 -0.57 14.04 -7.14
CA THR A 11 -1.29 12.95 -6.47
C THR A 11 -0.57 11.66 -6.82
N VAL A 12 -0.21 10.87 -5.80
CA VAL A 12 0.58 9.63 -5.95
C VAL A 12 -0.20 8.47 -5.34
N VAL A 13 -0.28 7.39 -6.10
CA VAL A 13 -1.02 6.19 -5.73
C VAL A 13 -0.15 4.95 -5.86
N ASP A 14 -0.47 3.94 -5.06
CA ASP A 14 -0.06 2.55 -5.27
C ASP A 14 -1.33 1.76 -5.64
N ASP A 15 -1.32 1.10 -6.79
CA ASP A 15 -2.51 0.44 -7.36
C ASP A 15 -2.24 -1.04 -7.66
N GLY A 16 -2.64 -1.89 -6.71
CA GLY A 16 -2.58 -3.34 -6.84
C GLY A 16 -3.66 -3.92 -7.76
N THR A 17 -4.65 -3.14 -8.20
CA THR A 17 -5.87 -3.62 -8.89
C THR A 17 -5.77 -3.66 -10.42
N MET A 18 -4.69 -3.13 -10.99
CA MET A 18 -4.56 -3.01 -12.44
C MET A 18 -4.52 -4.39 -13.14
N GLY A 19 -5.44 -4.61 -14.08
CA GLY A 19 -5.46 -5.85 -14.87
C GLY A 19 -4.19 -6.03 -15.70
N ASN A 20 -3.66 -7.26 -15.72
CA ASN A 20 -2.54 -7.69 -16.57
C ASN A 20 -1.24 -6.90 -16.38
N ARG A 21 -1.03 -6.27 -15.22
CA ARG A 21 0.23 -5.59 -14.90
C ARG A 21 1.10 -6.46 -14.00
N ARG A 22 2.41 -6.45 -14.26
CA ARG A 22 3.40 -7.18 -13.47
C ARG A 22 3.39 -6.80 -11.98
N GLY A 23 3.12 -5.53 -11.66
CA GLY A 23 3.11 -5.02 -10.29
C GLY A 23 1.84 -5.31 -9.50
N SER A 24 0.78 -5.75 -10.17
CA SER A 24 -0.53 -5.95 -9.56
C SER A 24 -0.63 -7.27 -8.80
N VAL A 25 -1.56 -7.31 -7.85
CA VAL A 25 -1.76 -8.43 -6.94
C VAL A 25 -3.26 -8.67 -6.76
N SER A 26 -3.75 -9.84 -7.16
CA SER A 26 -5.15 -10.21 -6.88
C SER A 26 -5.38 -10.37 -5.37
N ILE A 27 -4.40 -10.96 -4.70
CA ILE A 27 -4.22 -10.97 -3.25
C ILE A 27 -2.74 -10.74 -2.97
N ASP A 28 -2.41 -10.04 -1.89
CA ASP A 28 -1.05 -9.99 -1.37
C ASP A 28 -0.66 -11.33 -0.71
N ASP A 29 0.58 -11.44 -0.24
CA ASP A 29 1.12 -12.67 0.35
C ASP A 29 0.65 -12.91 1.79
N GLU A 30 -0.33 -12.13 2.25
CA GLU A 30 -1.06 -12.28 3.50
C GLU A 30 -2.55 -12.59 3.28
N GLY A 31 -3.01 -12.64 2.03
CA GLY A 31 -4.39 -12.93 1.63
C GLY A 31 -5.33 -11.73 1.61
N THR A 32 -4.80 -10.49 1.67
CA THR A 32 -5.60 -9.27 1.53
C THR A 32 -5.71 -8.92 0.03
N PRO A 33 -6.91 -8.63 -0.51
CA PRO A 33 -7.04 -8.19 -1.90
C PRO A 33 -6.22 -6.93 -2.18
N GLY A 34 -5.62 -6.83 -3.37
CA GLY A 34 -4.96 -5.60 -3.81
C GLY A 34 -5.95 -4.42 -3.87
N GLN A 35 -5.46 -3.21 -3.60
CA GLN A 35 -6.29 -2.01 -3.48
C GLN A 35 -5.71 -0.85 -4.32
N TYR A 36 -6.55 0.17 -4.54
CA TYR A 36 -6.14 1.47 -5.05
C TYR A 36 -5.91 2.41 -3.86
N ASN A 37 -4.64 2.60 -3.49
CA ASN A 37 -4.25 3.34 -2.30
C ASN A 37 -3.73 4.72 -2.68
N VAL A 38 -4.43 5.78 -2.25
CA VAL A 38 -3.94 7.16 -2.40
C VAL A 38 -2.98 7.48 -1.26
N LEU A 39 -1.69 7.58 -1.58
CA LEU A 39 -0.64 7.86 -0.59
C LEU A 39 -0.42 9.36 -0.41
N ILE A 40 -0.46 10.11 -1.51
CA ILE A 40 -0.36 11.56 -1.53
C ILE A 40 -1.49 12.11 -2.40
N GLU A 41 -2.21 13.12 -1.93
CA GLU A 41 -3.25 13.80 -2.69
C GLU A 41 -3.00 15.31 -2.66
N ILE A 42 -2.85 15.93 -3.83
CA ILE A 42 -2.59 17.37 -3.98
C ILE A 42 -1.42 17.80 -3.06
N GLY A 43 -0.34 17.02 -3.08
CA GLY A 43 0.87 17.25 -2.29
C GLY A 43 0.81 16.86 -0.82
N VAL A 44 -0.35 16.46 -0.29
CA VAL A 44 -0.55 16.14 1.14
C VAL A 44 -0.47 14.64 1.39
N LEU A 45 0.32 14.22 2.38
CA LEU A 45 0.44 12.82 2.80
C LEU A 45 -0.86 12.31 3.43
N LYS A 46 -1.46 11.28 2.82
CA LYS A 46 -2.74 10.69 3.22
C LYS A 46 -2.62 9.35 3.93
N GLY A 47 -1.63 8.54 3.53
CA GLY A 47 -1.63 7.12 3.81
C GLY A 47 -0.23 6.52 3.78
N TYR A 48 -0.12 5.33 4.36
CA TYR A 48 1.03 4.44 4.18
C TYR A 48 0.54 3.12 3.60
N MET A 49 1.43 2.42 2.90
CA MET A 49 1.24 1.01 2.57
C MET A 49 1.43 0.17 3.84
N GLN A 50 0.62 -0.87 4.01
CA GLN A 50 0.59 -1.68 5.22
C GLN A 50 0.49 -3.17 4.90
N ASP A 51 1.31 -3.95 5.62
CA ASP A 51 1.07 -5.35 5.92
C ASP A 51 0.16 -5.47 7.16
N LYS A 52 -0.24 -6.69 7.53
CA LYS A 52 -1.10 -6.93 8.71
C LYS A 52 -0.41 -6.58 10.02
N HIS A 53 0.90 -6.83 10.13
CA HIS A 53 1.64 -6.59 11.35
C HIS A 53 1.71 -5.10 11.69
N ASN A 54 2.16 -4.27 10.76
CA ASN A 54 2.27 -2.83 10.95
C ASN A 54 0.91 -2.16 11.01
N ALA A 55 -0.08 -2.63 10.23
CA ALA A 55 -1.45 -2.15 10.36
C ALA A 55 -1.97 -2.30 11.79
N GLN A 56 -1.74 -3.47 12.41
CA GLN A 56 -2.13 -3.71 13.80
C GLN A 56 -1.41 -2.78 14.78
N LEU A 57 -0.09 -2.62 14.65
CA LEU A 57 0.70 -1.73 15.52
C LEU A 57 0.28 -0.26 15.42
N MET A 58 -0.12 0.16 14.22
CA MET A 58 -0.58 1.52 13.93
C MET A 58 -2.08 1.73 14.15
N ASN A 59 -2.80 0.72 14.66
CA ASN A 59 -4.26 0.72 14.83
C ASN A 59 -5.02 1.12 13.54
N THR A 60 -4.62 0.53 12.42
CA THR A 60 -5.22 0.71 11.11
C THR A 60 -5.47 -0.64 10.43
N HIS A 61 -5.68 -0.65 9.12
CA HIS A 61 -6.00 -1.84 8.33
C HIS A 61 -4.92 -2.14 7.28
N SER A 62 -4.79 -3.41 6.89
CA SER A 62 -3.93 -3.80 5.77
C SER A 62 -4.46 -3.20 4.46
N THR A 63 -3.54 -2.73 3.64
CA THR A 63 -3.85 -2.05 2.37
C THR A 63 -3.63 -2.93 1.14
N GLY A 64 -3.39 -4.23 1.35
CA GLY A 64 -3.07 -5.17 0.27
C GLY A 64 -1.62 -5.07 -0.21
N ASN A 65 -0.70 -4.68 0.68
CA ASN A 65 0.72 -4.46 0.38
C ASN A 65 1.65 -5.43 1.13
N GLY A 66 1.14 -6.40 1.89
CA GLY A 66 1.97 -7.36 2.61
C GLY A 66 2.60 -8.38 1.67
N ARG A 67 3.83 -8.10 1.21
CA ARG A 67 4.49 -8.90 0.17
C ARG A 67 5.79 -9.53 0.65
N ARG A 68 6.06 -10.74 0.16
CA ARG A 68 7.32 -11.46 0.40
C ARG A 68 7.91 -11.96 -0.91
N GLU A 69 9.21 -12.23 -0.89
CA GLU A 69 9.86 -12.83 -2.06
C GLU A 69 9.42 -14.29 -2.28
N SER A 70 9.31 -15.07 -1.20
CA SER A 70 8.94 -16.48 -1.26
C SER A 70 8.51 -17.01 0.11
N TYR A 71 8.17 -18.30 0.20
CA TYR A 71 7.79 -18.97 1.45
C TYR A 71 8.88 -18.92 2.53
N ALA A 72 10.14 -18.72 2.16
CA ALA A 72 11.28 -18.67 3.08
C ALA A 72 11.51 -17.28 3.69
N HIS A 73 10.70 -16.28 3.32
CA HIS A 73 10.86 -14.88 3.73
C HIS A 73 9.60 -14.36 4.44
N LEU A 74 9.82 -13.42 5.37
CA LEU A 74 8.73 -12.69 6.03
C LEU A 74 8.14 -11.65 5.07
N PRO A 75 6.82 -11.40 5.11
CA PRO A 75 6.22 -10.31 4.38
C PRO A 75 6.55 -8.98 5.06
N LEU A 76 6.60 -7.92 4.26
CA LEU A 76 6.75 -6.53 4.69
C LEU A 76 5.85 -5.64 3.81
N PRO A 77 5.56 -4.40 4.23
CA PRO A 77 4.88 -3.41 3.39
C PRO A 77 5.71 -3.01 2.16
#